data_AF-A0A1F6Z1J3-F1
#
_entry.id   AF-A0A1F6Z1J3-F1
#
_cell.length_a   1.000
_cell.length_b   1.000
_cell.length_c   1.000
_cell.angle_alpha   90.00
_cell.angle_beta   90.00
_cell.angle_gamma   90.00
#
_symmetry.space_group_name_H-M   'P 1'
#
loop_
_entity.id
_entity.type
_entity.pdbx_description
1 polymer ?
#
loop_
_entity_poly.entity_id
_entity_poly.type
_entity_poly.pdbx_seq_one_letter_code
_entity_poly.pdbx_strand_id
1 'polypeptide(L)'
;MTDIFDSTILCSKCNTKMQKARLVKNNFLFRAMVCPKCNDKIIHPIDKEEYNKFVNLKNKEFHVKMRLVGNSYAVSIPKEIVSFMREQEKIMNDMVRLCFEDIGKLSLNFTEEVKKQKEQ
;
A
#
# COMPACT_ATOMS: atom_id res chain seq x y z
N MET A 1 -13.86 -14.77 7.81
CA MET A 1 -13.99 -15.21 6.40
C MET A 1 -12.83 -16.13 6.13
N THR A 2 -13.06 -17.31 5.57
CA THR A 2 -12.02 -18.29 5.23
C THR A 2 -11.16 -17.76 4.09
N ASP A 3 -9.85 -17.62 4.29
CA ASP A 3 -8.94 -17.19 3.23
C ASP A 3 -8.73 -18.35 2.24
N ILE A 4 -8.59 -18.03 0.96
CA ILE A 4 -8.37 -19.03 -0.11
C ILE A 4 -7.10 -19.86 0.18
N PHE A 5 -6.14 -19.27 0.90
CA PHE A 5 -4.89 -19.91 1.34
C PHE A 5 -4.96 -20.68 2.66
N ASP A 6 -6.12 -20.78 3.31
CA ASP A 6 -6.29 -21.69 4.46
C ASP A 6 -6.50 -23.14 4.01
N SER A 7 -6.96 -23.31 2.77
CA SER A 7 -7.05 -24.62 2.13
C SER A 7 -5.70 -25.11 1.61
N THR A 8 -5.51 -26.44 1.55
CA THR A 8 -4.31 -27.02 0.95
C THR A 8 -4.37 -26.86 -0.57
N ILE A 9 -3.61 -25.90 -1.11
CA ILE A 9 -3.50 -25.68 -2.56
C ILE A 9 -2.44 -26.61 -3.15
N LEU A 10 -2.86 -27.41 -4.11
CA LEU A 10 -1.98 -28.19 -4.97
C LEU A 10 -1.65 -27.39 -6.22
N CYS A 11 -0.41 -27.45 -6.67
CA CYS A 11 -0.02 -26.79 -7.91
C CYS A 11 -0.49 -27.59 -9.13
N SER A 12 -1.05 -26.91 -10.12
CA SER A 12 -1.61 -27.50 -11.34
C SER A 12 -0.59 -28.27 -12.20
N LYS A 13 0.72 -27.98 -12.08
CA LYS A 13 1.78 -28.64 -12.87
C LYS A 13 2.47 -29.79 -12.14
N CYS A 14 2.84 -29.56 -10.87
CA CYS A 14 3.62 -30.50 -10.06
C CYS A 14 2.74 -31.41 -9.18
N ASN A 15 1.44 -31.08 -9.02
CA ASN A 15 0.48 -31.67 -8.06
C ASN A 15 1.00 -31.76 -6.60
N THR A 16 2.06 -31.01 -6.28
CA THR A 16 2.63 -30.94 -4.94
C THR A 16 2.01 -29.79 -4.16
N LYS A 17 1.98 -29.93 -2.83
CA LYS A 17 1.51 -28.90 -1.90
C LYS A 17 2.35 -27.63 -2.06
N MET A 18 1.68 -26.50 -2.27
CA MET A 18 2.32 -25.20 -2.33
C MET A 18 2.59 -24.66 -0.92
N GLN A 19 3.64 -23.86 -0.78
CA GLN A 19 4.05 -23.28 0.49
C GLN A 19 3.69 -21.79 0.54
N LYS A 20 3.26 -21.32 1.72
CA LYS A 20 2.98 -19.90 1.98
C LYS A 20 4.31 -19.12 1.91
N ALA A 21 4.35 -18.09 1.09
CA ALA A 21 5.46 -17.17 0.96
C ALA A 21 4.96 -15.73 1.00
N ARG A 22 5.80 -14.83 1.52
CA ARG A 22 5.57 -13.39 1.45
C ARG A 22 6.50 -12.81 0.40
N LEU A 23 5.94 -12.15 -0.61
CA LEU A 23 6.72 -11.48 -1.65
C LEU A 23 6.65 -9.98 -1.42
N VAL A 24 7.80 -9.30 -1.46
CA VAL A 24 7.85 -7.84 -1.38
C VAL A 24 8.12 -7.30 -2.78
N LYS A 25 7.24 -6.44 -3.28
CA LYS A 25 7.43 -5.72 -4.55
C LYS A 25 6.94 -4.29 -4.40
N ASN A 26 7.79 -3.30 -4.69
CA ASN A 26 7.50 -1.87 -4.53
C ASN A 26 6.99 -1.49 -3.14
N ASN A 27 7.60 -2.04 -2.10
CA ASN A 27 7.18 -1.88 -0.70
C ASN A 27 5.77 -2.42 -0.36
N PHE A 28 5.13 -3.13 -1.29
CA PHE A 28 3.88 -3.84 -1.05
C PHE A 28 4.17 -5.30 -0.70
N LEU A 29 3.54 -5.80 0.36
CA LEU A 29 3.72 -7.17 0.84
C LEU A 29 2.58 -8.03 0.32
N PHE A 30 2.91 -8.96 -0.57
CA PHE A 30 1.96 -9.88 -1.16
C PHE A 30 1.96 -11.20 -0.42
N ARG A 31 0.76 -11.71 -0.14
CA ARG A 31 0.56 -13.11 0.23
C ARG A 31 0.59 -13.93 -1.05
N ALA A 32 1.51 -14.89 -1.11
CA ALA A 32 1.64 -15.79 -2.25
C ALA A 32 1.82 -17.24 -1.82
N MET A 33 1.49 -18.15 -2.72
CA MET A 33 1.78 -19.58 -2.61
C MET A 33 2.80 -19.94 -3.69
N VAL A 34 3.86 -20.67 -3.32
CA VAL A 34 4.95 -21.07 -4.23
C VAL A 34 5.07 -22.59 -4.27
N CYS A 35 5.13 -23.21 -5.46
CA CYS A 35 5.48 -24.64 -5.59
C CYS A 35 7.01 -24.79 -5.44
N PRO A 36 7.50 -25.66 -4.54
CA PRO A 36 8.94 -25.88 -4.38
C PRO A 36 9.59 -26.59 -5.59
N LYS A 37 8.81 -27.30 -6.43
CA LYS A 37 9.33 -28.05 -7.58
C LYS A 37 9.38 -27.25 -8.88
N CYS A 38 8.32 -26.53 -9.24
CA CYS A 38 8.21 -25.81 -10.52
C CYS A 38 8.33 -24.28 -10.38
N ASN A 39 8.44 -23.76 -9.15
CA ASN A 39 8.55 -22.34 -8.85
C ASN A 39 7.35 -21.49 -9.33
N ASP A 40 6.22 -22.12 -9.67
CA ASP A 40 4.97 -21.41 -9.97
C ASP A 40 4.48 -20.68 -8.72
N LYS A 41 3.98 -19.45 -8.94
CA LYS A 41 3.56 -18.53 -7.88
C LYS A 41 2.10 -18.13 -8.09
N ILE A 42 1.30 -18.26 -7.05
CA ILE A 42 -0.08 -17.78 -7.02
C ILE A 42 -0.15 -16.64 -6.02
N ILE A 43 -0.49 -15.44 -6.48
CA ILE A 43 -0.66 -14.25 -5.63
C ILE A 43 -2.13 -14.18 -5.19
N HIS A 44 -2.38 -13.72 -3.97
CA HIS A 44 -3.75 -13.51 -3.50
C HIS A 44 -4.50 -12.55 -4.44
N PRO A 45 -5.74 -12.86 -4.86
CA PRO A 45 -6.50 -12.00 -5.77
C PRO A 45 -6.76 -10.60 -5.18
N ILE A 46 -7.09 -10.51 -3.88
CA ILE A 46 -7.30 -9.22 -3.19
C ILE A 46 -6.03 -8.36 -3.23
N ASP A 47 -4.89 -8.90 -2.76
CA ASP A 47 -3.60 -8.18 -2.77
C ASP A 47 -3.20 -7.72 -4.20
N LYS A 48 -3.54 -8.51 -5.23
CA LYS A 48 -3.30 -8.14 -6.63
C LYS A 48 -4.18 -6.96 -7.07
N GLU A 49 -5.46 -6.96 -6.70
CA GLU A 49 -6.38 -5.85 -6.99
C GLU A 49 -5.96 -4.56 -6.30
N GLU A 50 -5.58 -4.64 -5.02
CA GLU A 50 -5.08 -3.49 -4.26
C GLU A 50 -3.81 -2.91 -4.88
N TYR A 51 -2.88 -3.76 -5.29
CA TYR A 51 -1.67 -3.31 -5.98
C TYR A 51 -1.99 -2.62 -7.30
N ASN A 52 -2.96 -3.12 -8.07
CA ASN A 52 -3.38 -2.46 -9.30
C ASN A 52 -3.99 -1.08 -9.02
N LYS A 53 -4.81 -0.94 -7.97
CA LYS A 53 -5.31 0.37 -7.52
C LYS A 53 -4.17 1.32 -7.16
N PHE A 54 -3.16 0.84 -6.43
CA PHE A 54 -1.98 1.62 -6.06
C PHE A 54 -1.20 2.12 -7.29
N VAL A 55 -0.93 1.23 -8.25
CA VAL A 55 -0.20 1.59 -9.48
C VAL A 55 -0.98 2.63 -10.29
N ASN A 56 -2.30 2.47 -10.40
CA ASN A 56 -3.15 3.43 -11.10
C ASN A 56 -3.13 4.81 -10.44
N LEU A 57 -3.19 4.88 -9.11
CA LEU A 57 -3.11 6.13 -8.36
C LEU A 57 -1.73 6.78 -8.47
N LYS A 58 -0.66 5.99 -8.40
CA LYS A 58 0.72 6.48 -8.51
C LYS A 58 1.00 7.14 -9.86
N ASN A 59 0.43 6.62 -10.94
CA ASN A 59 0.64 7.13 -12.29
C ASN A 59 -0.31 8.28 -12.66
N LYS A 60 -1.28 8.60 -11.80
CA LYS A 60 -2.28 9.63 -12.07
C LYS A 60 -1.80 10.99 -11.56
N GLU A 61 -1.79 11.97 -12.45
CA GLU A 61 -1.54 13.36 -12.07
C GLU A 61 -2.85 14.04 -11.64
N PHE A 62 -2.79 14.78 -10.53
CA PHE A 62 -3.93 15.51 -10.00
C PHE A 62 -3.63 17.01 -10.02
N HIS A 63 -4.41 17.75 -10.80
CA HIS A 63 -4.35 19.21 -10.79
C HIS A 63 -5.27 19.76 -9.70
N VAL A 64 -4.67 20.35 -8.66
CA VAL A 64 -5.38 20.91 -7.51
C VAL A 64 -5.05 22.39 -7.34
N LYS A 65 -6.02 23.18 -6.87
CA LYS A 65 -5.84 24.62 -6.64
C LYS A 65 -5.34 24.88 -5.24
N MET A 66 -4.30 25.71 -5.12
CA MET A 66 -3.90 26.30 -3.85
C MET A 66 -4.92 27.36 -3.44
N ARG A 67 -5.24 27.43 -2.14
CA ARG A 67 -6.12 28.46 -1.57
C ARG A 67 -5.47 29.10 -0.36
N LEU A 68 -5.66 30.40 -0.20
CA LEU A 68 -5.24 31.12 1.00
C LEU A 68 -6.20 30.78 2.16
N VAL A 69 -5.65 30.40 3.30
CA VAL A 69 -6.37 30.10 4.55
C VAL A 69 -5.61 30.75 5.69
N GLY A 70 -6.16 31.85 6.23
CA GLY A 70 -5.45 32.69 7.20
C GLY A 70 -4.13 33.22 6.62
N ASN A 71 -3.03 32.99 7.32
CA ASN A 71 -1.68 33.37 6.89
C ASN A 71 -0.93 32.23 6.16
N SER A 72 -1.65 31.22 5.66
CA SER A 72 -1.06 30.03 5.04
C SER A 72 -1.74 29.66 3.73
N TYR A 73 -1.07 28.85 2.91
CA TYR A 73 -1.69 28.21 1.75
C TYR A 73 -2.10 26.78 2.08
N ALA A 74 -3.29 26.39 1.64
CA ALA A 74 -3.78 25.02 1.71
C ALA A 74 -3.88 24.42 0.30
N VAL A 75 -3.54 23.13 0.20
CA VAL A 75 -3.72 22.31 -1.00
C VAL A 75 -4.81 21.28 -0.71
N SER A 76 -5.82 21.19 -1.56
CA SER A 76 -6.86 20.17 -1.42
C SER A 76 -6.30 18.81 -1.86
N ILE A 77 -6.35 17.79 -0.99
CA ILE A 77 -6.00 16.42 -1.35
C ILE A 77 -7.24 15.74 -1.98
N PRO A 78 -7.14 15.19 -3.20
CA PRO A 78 -8.24 14.48 -3.85
C PRO A 78 -8.79 13.33 -2.98
N LYS A 79 -10.13 13.20 -2.93
CA LYS A 79 -10.80 12.17 -2.15
C LYS A 79 -10.34 10.76 -2.49
N GLU A 80 -9.98 10.51 -3.74
CA GLU A 80 -9.51 9.21 -4.22
C GLU A 80 -8.25 8.74 -3.49
N ILE A 81 -7.29 9.65 -3.27
CA ILE A 81 -6.06 9.38 -2.50
C ILE A 81 -6.43 9.07 -1.05
N VAL A 82 -7.30 9.89 -0.45
CA VAL A 82 -7.74 9.71 0.94
C VAL A 82 -8.50 8.39 1.12
N SER A 83 -9.37 8.01 0.18
CA SER A 83 -10.11 6.75 0.22
C SER A 83 -9.17 5.55 0.14
N PHE A 84 -8.20 5.57 -0.78
CA PHE A 84 -7.19 4.52 -0.86
C PHE A 84 -6.40 4.39 0.43
N MET A 85 -6.03 5.52 1.05
CA MET A 85 -5.32 5.52 2.33
C MET A 85 -6.15 4.95 3.49
N ARG A 86 -7.46 5.19 3.50
CA ARG A 86 -8.38 4.59 4.49
C ARG A 86 -8.58 3.09 4.27
N GLU A 87 -8.69 2.65 3.01
CA GLU A 87 -8.79 1.23 2.66
C GLU A 87 -7.58 0.44 3.17
N GLN A 88 -6.42 1.09 3.28
CA GLN A 88 -5.20 0.47 3.81
C GLN A 88 -5.05 0.59 5.34
N GLU A 89 -6.06 1.10 6.07
CA GLU A 89 -6.03 1.37 7.53
C GLU A 89 -4.88 2.28 8.00
N LYS A 90 -4.11 2.90 7.10
CA LYS A 90 -2.88 3.62 7.47
C LYS A 90 -3.10 5.02 8.01
N ILE A 91 -4.23 5.66 7.71
CA ILE A 91 -4.37 7.11 7.93
C ILE A 91 -5.81 7.46 8.26
N MET A 92 -6.14 7.41 9.55
CA MET A 92 -7.18 8.25 10.11
C MET A 92 -6.65 8.83 11.42
N ASN A 93 -6.33 10.13 11.38
CA ASN A 93 -6.10 11.07 12.51
C ASN A 93 -4.69 11.64 12.72
N ASP A 94 -3.67 11.29 11.94
CA ASP A 94 -2.30 11.75 12.24
C ASP A 94 -1.86 13.04 11.52
N MET A 95 -1.03 13.81 12.23
CA MET A 95 -0.31 14.97 11.70
C MET A 95 0.57 14.55 10.52
N VAL A 96 0.44 15.26 9.40
CA VAL A 96 1.27 15.05 8.20
C VAL A 96 2.54 15.89 8.28
N ARG A 97 3.65 15.34 7.78
CA ARG A 97 4.93 16.04 7.70
C ARG A 97 5.14 16.59 6.30
N LEU A 98 5.35 17.90 6.19
CA LEU A 98 5.59 18.58 4.92
C LEU A 98 7.07 18.96 4.81
N CYS A 99 7.74 18.59 3.72
CA CYS A 99 9.16 18.83 3.49
C CYS A 99 9.39 19.45 2.10
N PHE A 100 10.28 20.43 2.02
CA PHE A 100 10.81 20.90 0.74
C PHE A 100 11.95 19.96 0.34
N GLU A 101 11.79 19.26 -0.79
CA GLU A 101 12.79 18.29 -1.24
C GLU A 101 13.74 18.89 -2.25
N ASP A 102 13.22 19.66 -3.21
CA ASP A 102 13.98 20.27 -4.29
C ASP A 102 13.24 21.49 -4.84
N ILE A 103 13.88 22.26 -5.71
CA ILE A 103 13.28 23.41 -6.40
C ILE A 103 11.98 22.99 -7.08
N GLY A 104 10.86 23.56 -6.62
CA GLY A 104 9.53 23.27 -7.15
C GLY A 104 8.89 21.98 -6.62
N LYS A 105 9.54 21.25 -5.70
CA LYS A 105 9.03 19.99 -5.15
C LYS A 105 8.84 20.05 -3.64
N LEU A 106 7.58 19.96 -3.22
CA LEU A 106 7.17 19.72 -1.84
C LEU A 106 6.70 18.26 -1.72
N SER A 107 7.14 17.57 -0.68
CA SER A 107 6.61 16.26 -0.30
C SER A 107 5.77 16.35 0.96
N LEU A 108 4.67 15.61 0.95
CA LEU A 108 3.79 15.44 2.09
C LEU A 108 3.83 13.96 2.47
N ASN A 109 4.39 13.71 3.65
CA ASN A 109 4.58 12.38 4.19
C ASN A 109 3.55 12.15 5.30
N PHE A 110 2.84 11.05 5.18
CA PHE A 110 1.88 10.61 6.17
C PHE A 110 2.63 9.65 7.10
N THR A 111 2.90 10.09 8.33
CA THR A 111 3.65 9.30 9.30
C THR A 111 2.68 8.39 10.05
N GLU A 112 3.01 7.11 10.19
CA GLU A 112 2.46 6.30 11.26
C GLU A 112 3.31 6.61 12.50
N GLU A 113 2.73 7.21 13.55
CA GLU A 113 3.41 7.26 14.84
C GLU A 113 3.51 5.83 15.38
N VAL A 114 4.56 5.09 14.98
CA VAL A 114 4.99 3.94 15.76
C VAL A 114 5.47 4.52 17.08
N LYS A 115 4.57 4.57 18.07
CA LYS A 115 4.92 4.80 19.48
C LYS A 115 5.94 3.73 19.85
N LYS A 116 7.23 4.05 19.67
CA LYS A 116 8.31 3.34 20.33
C LYS A 116 8.04 3.55 21.81
N GLN A 117 7.43 2.56 22.46
CA GLN A 117 7.41 2.49 23.90
C GLN A 117 8.88 2.62 24.32
N LYS A 118 9.23 3.76 24.91
CA LYS A 118 10.48 3.90 25.63
C LYS A 118 10.35 2.97 26.81
N GLU A 119 10.98 1.80 26.72
CA GLU A 119 11.37 1.05 27.90
C GLU A 119 12.36 1.95 28.66
N GLN A 120 11.93 2.48 29.80
CA GLN A 120 12.77 3.02 30.86
C GLN A 120 12.66 2.09 32.06
#